data_AF-A0A0N9HR94-F1
#
_entry.id   AF-A0A0N9HR94-F1
#
_cell.length_a   1.000
_cell.length_b   1.000
_cell.length_c   1.000
_cell.angle_alpha   90.00
_cell.angle_beta   90.00
_cell.angle_gamma   90.00
#
_symmetry.space_group_name_H-M   'P 1'
#
loop_
_entity.id
_entity.type
_entity.pdbx_description
1 polymer ?
#
loop_
_entity_poly.entity_id
_entity_poly.type
_entity_poly.pdbx_seq_one_letter_code
_entity_poly.pdbx_strand_id
1 'polypeptide(L)' 'MNDPVASADVADEALLLSHEVAAVFNDLGVLMAVRGHPEEAERFYHRSLEIRRRLPGEPAQAALTRRNLAILPTG' A
#
# COMPACT_ATOMS: atom_id res chain seq x y z
N MET A 1 -34.95 -14.42 0.11
CA MET A 1 -34.66 -13.14 0.79
C MET A 1 -33.15 -13.01 0.68
N ASN A 2 -32.67 -12.32 -0.37
CA ASN A 2 -31.24 -12.10 -0.59
C ASN A 2 -30.91 -10.81 0.16
N ASP A 3 -30.30 -10.92 1.34
CA ASP A 3 -29.96 -9.76 2.15
C ASP A 3 -28.92 -8.90 1.42
N PRO A 4 -29.24 -7.65 1.04
CA PRO A 4 -28.29 -6.76 0.34
C PRO A 4 -27.16 -6.25 1.26
N VAL A 5 -27.21 -6.52 2.56
CA VAL A 5 -26.23 -6.07 3.56
C VAL A 5 -24.96 -6.90 3.54
N ALA A 6 -25.04 -8.22 3.32
CA ALA A 6 -23.86 -9.10 3.30
C ALA A 6 -22.87 -8.76 2.17
N SER A 7 -23.36 -8.24 1.04
CA SER A 7 -22.51 -7.83 -0.09
C SER A 7 -21.75 -6.53 0.18
N ALA A 8 -22.26 -5.65 1.04
CA ALA A 8 -21.60 -4.40 1.40
C ALA A 8 -20.51 -4.62 2.46
N ASP A 9 -20.77 -5.45 3.48
CA ASP A 9 -19.79 -5.75 4.54
C ASP A 9 -18.56 -6.49 4.00
N VAL A 10 -18.74 -7.47 3.11
CA VAL A 10 -17.62 -8.19 2.49
C VAL A 10 -16.77 -7.29 1.61
N ALA A 11 -17.39 -6.31 0.94
CA ALA A 11 -16.66 -5.33 0.14
C ALA A 11 -15.84 -4.36 1.02
N ASP A 12 -16.37 -3.96 2.17
CA ASP A 12 -15.68 -3.11 3.15
C ASP A 12 -14.52 -3.86 3.82
N GLU A 13 -14.70 -5.14 4.16
CA GLU A 13 -13.66 -5.99 4.73
C GLU A 13 -12.54 -6.29 3.72
N ALA A 14 -12.88 -6.58 2.46
CA ALA A 14 -11.90 -6.74 1.39
C ALA A 14 -11.15 -5.44 1.10
N LEU A 15 -11.83 -4.29 1.21
CA LEU A 15 -11.23 -2.98 1.08
C LEU A 15 -10.25 -2.72 2.23
N LEU A 16 -10.64 -3.00 3.48
CA LEU A 16 -9.79 -2.88 4.66
C LEU A 16 -8.55 -3.76 4.55
N LEU A 17 -8.73 -5.04 4.19
CA LEU A 17 -7.61 -5.97 3.97
C LEU A 17 -6.64 -5.44 2.90
N SER A 18 -7.17 -4.87 1.82
CA SER A 18 -6.34 -4.29 0.77
C SER A 18 -5.55 -3.06 1.24
N HIS A 19 -6.10 -2.25 2.15
CA HIS A 19 -5.39 -1.14 2.78
C HIS A 19 -4.25 -1.64 3.67
N GLU A 20 -4.50 -2.68 4.48
CA GLU A 20 -3.47 -3.28 5.33
C GLU A 20 -2.35 -3.90 4.50
N VAL A 21 -2.68 -4.63 3.43
CA VAL A 21 -1.67 -5.20 2.52
C VAL A 21 -0.81 -4.10 1.90
N ALA A 22 -1.39 -2.96 1.51
CA ALA A 22 -0.61 -1.83 1.01
C ALA A 22 0.30 -1.20 2.08
N ALA A 23 -0.14 -1.12 3.33
CA ALA A 23 0.68 -0.64 4.44
C ALA A 23 1.88 -1.56 4.68
N VAL A 24 1.67 -2.88 4.70
CA VAL A 24 2.74 -3.88 4.84
C VAL A 24 3.78 -3.73 3.74
N PHE A 25 3.37 -3.54 2.48
CA PHE A 25 4.31 -3.29 1.39
C PHE A 25 5.10 -2.00 1.56
N ASN A 26 4.49 -0.91 2.05
CA ASN A 26 5.23 0.31 2.35
C ASN A 26 6.28 0.07 3.44
N ASP A 27 5.93 -0.65 4.50
CA ASP A 27 6.82 -0.88 5.64
C ASP A 27 7.98 -1.82 5.27
N LEU A 28 7.72 -2.80 4.40
CA LEU A 28 8.78 -3.60 3.78
C LEU A 28 9.73 -2.72 2.95
N GLY A 29 9.20 -1.76 2.19
CA GLY A 29 10.01 -0.78 1.46
C GLY A 29 10.94 0.00 2.40
N VAL A 30 10.43 0.47 3.54
CA VAL A 30 11.22 1.19 4.55
C VAL A 30 12.31 0.28 5.13
N LEU A 31 11.95 -0.95 5.49
CA LEU A 31 12.89 -1.91 6.05
C LEU A 31 14.04 -2.23 5.08
N MET A 32 13.74 -2.41 3.79
CA MET A 32 14.76 -2.69 2.78
C MET A 32 15.66 -1.49 2.52
N ALA A 33 15.10 -0.27 2.53
CA ALA A 33 15.88 0.96 2.42
C ALA A 33 16.88 1.09 3.57
N VAL A 34 16.44 0.83 4.81
CA VAL A 34 17.30 0.85 6.01
C VAL A 34 18.38 -0.24 5.96
N ARG A 35 18.08 -1.39 5.36
CA ARG A 35 19.04 -2.48 5.16
C ARG A 35 20.03 -2.25 4.01
N GLY A 36 19.95 -1.12 3.30
CA GLY A 36 20.83 -0.82 2.17
C GLY A 36 20.48 -1.55 0.88
N HIS A 37 19.22 -1.99 0.72
CA HIS A 37 18.71 -2.64 -0.49
C HIS A 37 17.70 -1.71 -1.21
N PRO A 38 18.16 -0.60 -1.82
CA PRO A 38 17.26 0.42 -2.38
C PRO A 38 16.41 -0.10 -3.54
N GLU A 39 16.94 -1.03 -4.34
CA GLU A 39 16.24 -1.64 -5.47
C GLU A 39 15.05 -2.52 -5.01
N GLU A 40 15.20 -3.22 -3.88
CA GLU A 40 14.12 -3.98 -3.26
C GLU A 40 13.09 -3.05 -2.61
N ALA A 41 13.55 -1.98 -1.97
CA ALA A 41 12.68 -0.97 -1.40
C ALA A 41 11.76 -0.32 -2.45
N GLU A 42 12.33 0.04 -3.60
CA GLU A 42 11.58 0.60 -4.74
C GLU A 42 10.48 -0.36 -5.22
N ARG A 43 10.79 -1.66 -5.38
CA ARG A 43 9.80 -2.67 -5.75
C ARG A 43 8.63 -2.73 -4.77
N PHE A 44 8.91 -2.69 -3.47
CA PHE A 44 7.89 -2.75 -2.43
C PHE A 44 7.02 -1.48 -2.38
N TYR A 45 7.62 -0.29 -2.51
CA TYR A 45 6.85 0.96 -2.61
C TYR A 45 5.96 1.01 -3.85
N HIS A 46 6.44 0.50 -4.99
CA HIS A 46 5.62 0.41 -6.20
C HIS A 46 4.41 -0.52 -6.02
N ARG A 47 4.56 -1.65 -5.33
CA ARG A 47 3.44 -2.55 -5.00
C ARG A 47 2.42 -1.88 -4.07
N SER A 48 2.89 -1.19 -3.02
CA SER A 48 2.00 -0.39 -2.16
C SER A 48 1.21 0.64 -2.97
N LEU A 49 1.87 1.38 -3.87
CA LEU A 49 1.21 2.38 -4.72
C LEU A 49 0.23 1.75 -5.72
N GLU A 50 0.54 0.60 -6.29
CA GLU A 50 -0.34 -0.11 -7.21
C GLU A 50 -1.67 -0.48 -6.53
N ILE A 51 -1.59 -1.00 -5.30
CA ILE A 51 -2.77 -1.35 -4.51
C ILE A 51 -3.54 -0.09 -4.13
N ARG A 52 -2.88 0.93 -3.58
CA ARG A 52 -3.51 2.19 -3.17
C ARG A 52 -4.17 2.96 -4.32
N ARG A 53 -3.72 2.78 -5.57
CA ARG A 53 -4.38 3.35 -6.76
C ARG A 53 -5.70 2.68 -7.11
N ARG A 54 -5.86 1.41 -6.74
CA ARG A 54 -7.08 0.62 -6.98
C ARG A 54 -8.10 0.75 -5.85
N LEU A 55 -7.68 1.28 -4.70
CA LEU A 55 -8.54 1.51 -3.54
C LEU A 55 -9.11 2.93 -3.53
N PRO A 56 -10.42 3.12 -3.33
CA PRO A 56 -10.98 4.42 -2.98
C PRO A 56 -10.51 4.85 -1.58
N GLY A 57 -10.17 6.13 -1.41
CA GLY A 57 -10.23 6.78 -0.08
C GLY A 57 -8.96 7.14 0.67
N GLU A 58 -7.73 6.89 0.20
CA GLU A 58 -6.52 7.23 1.00
C GLU A 58 -5.39 7.97 0.26
N PRO A 59 -5.59 9.26 -0.12
CA PRO A 59 -4.55 10.06 -0.74
C PRO A 59 -3.34 10.31 0.17
N ALA A 60 -3.54 10.40 1.49
CA ALA A 60 -2.50 10.68 2.46
C ALA A 60 -1.44 9.55 2.52
N GLN A 61 -1.88 8.30 2.55
CA GLN A 61 -0.97 7.16 2.65
C GLN A 61 -0.25 6.86 1.32
N ALA A 62 -0.92 7.12 0.19
CA ALA A 62 -0.26 7.12 -1.11
C ALA A 62 0.80 8.23 -1.22
N ALA A 63 0.57 9.40 -0.61
CA ALA A 63 1.56 10.47 -0.55
C ALA A 63 2.77 10.09 0.31
N LEU A 64 2.57 9.40 1.44
CA LEU A 64 3.67 8.87 2.26
C LEU A 64 4.50 7.85 1.49
N THR A 65 3.86 6.90 0.80
CA THR A 65 4.57 5.90 -0.01
C THR A 65 5.39 6.58 -1.13
N ARG A 66 4.84 7.61 -1.79
CA ARG A 66 5.56 8.41 -2.79
C ARG A 66 6.73 9.18 -2.20
N ARG A 67 6.56 9.77 -1.01
CA ARG A 67 7.64 10.46 -0.31
C ARG A 67 8.77 9.49 -0.01
N ASN A 68 8.46 8.30 0.47
CA ASN A 68 9.45 7.28 0.78
C ASN A 68 10.21 6.80 -0.47
N LEU A 69 9.52 6.69 -1.60
CA LEU A 69 10.14 6.41 -2.89
C LEU A 69 11.08 7.55 -3.33
N ALA A 70 10.68 8.81 -3.17
CA ALA A 70 11.46 9.98 -3.59
C ALA A 70 12.74 10.21 -2.76
N ILE A 71 12.81 9.70 -1.54
CA ILE A 71 13.99 9.82 -0.66
C ILE A 71 14.92 8.60 -0.74
N LEU A 72 14.55 7.57 -1.51
CA LEU A 72 15.47 6.46 -1.72
C LEU A 72 16.76 6.99 -2.33
N PRO A 73 17.93 6.58 -1.82
CA PRO A 73 19.20 6.93 -2.43
C PRO A 73 19.22 6.28 -3.82
N THR A 74 18.97 7.09 -4.85
CA THR A 74 19.26 6.74 -6.23
C THR A 74 20.76 6.54 -6.32
N GLY A 75 21.19 5.30 -6.52
CA GLY A 75 22.60 4.95 -6.73
C GLY A 75 23.17 5.66 -7.95
#